data_AF-A0A8T0MXQ0-F1
#
_entry.id   AF-A0A8T0MXQ0-F1
#
_cell.length_a   1.000
_cell.length_b   1.000
_cell.length_c   1.000
_cell.angle_alpha   90.00
_cell.angle_beta   90.00
_cell.angle_gamma   90.00
#
_symmetry.space_group_name_H-M   'P 1'
#
loop_
_entity.id
_entity.type
_entity.pdbx_description
1 polymer ?
#
loop_
_entity_poly.entity_id
_entity_poly.type
_entity_poly.pdbx_seq_one_letter_code
_entity_poly.pdbx_strand_id
1 'polypeptide(L)'
;MAADGEKNSLETTVDEMLTNLTDLAAKVSELATQTAALKPLISLAKQLDGLPDKVTTLQAAAFEGANQIADLSLAVSRLEKAQCGDNDHPTDDAAGATASAPGSLPFRETPHLPHRDAEDDDGDPRFHPRARIEFPTFDGKEDPLPWLNRCETFFRCQNTPERRRVPYASLHLTGSAQLWFYRLELTTGTPLWRRFAQLVQQRFGPPMTDSPIGEIMLLRRDSTVDDYTDKLLALAFATPI
;
A
#
# COMPACT_ATOMS: atom_id res chain seq x y z
N MET A 1 79.26 26.18 -23.87
CA MET A 1 77.89 26.17 -24.40
C MET A 1 77.11 24.88 -24.12
N ALA A 2 77.73 23.69 -23.98
CA ALA A 2 76.99 22.47 -23.64
C ALA A 2 76.59 22.36 -22.14
N ALA A 3 77.44 22.82 -21.22
CA ALA A 3 77.20 22.71 -19.77
C ALA A 3 76.05 23.59 -19.24
N ASP A 4 75.79 24.73 -19.88
CA ASP A 4 74.71 25.64 -19.46
C ASP A 4 73.31 25.09 -19.83
N GLY A 5 73.21 24.27 -20.89
CA GLY A 5 71.94 23.68 -21.33
C GLY A 5 71.44 22.58 -20.39
N GLU A 6 72.36 21.77 -19.85
CA GLU A 6 72.02 20.67 -18.94
C GLU A 6 71.58 21.20 -17.57
N LYS A 7 72.23 22.26 -17.08
CA LYS A 7 71.85 22.95 -15.83
C LYS A 7 70.43 23.53 -15.91
N ASN A 8 70.08 24.17 -17.02
CA ASN A 8 68.74 24.72 -17.22
C ASN A 8 67.66 23.63 -17.30
N SER A 9 67.97 22.47 -17.89
CA SER A 9 67.05 21.31 -17.93
C SER A 9 66.77 20.74 -16.54
N LEU A 10 67.81 20.65 -15.69
CA LEU A 10 67.67 20.19 -14.31
C LEU A 10 66.82 21.15 -13.48
N GLU A 11 67.03 22.46 -13.60
CA GLU A 11 66.20 23.46 -12.91
C GLU A 11 64.73 23.38 -13.33
N THR A 12 64.44 23.25 -14.64
CA THR A 12 63.05 23.08 -15.11
C THR A 12 62.38 21.81 -14.58
N THR A 13 63.15 20.72 -14.45
CA THR A 13 62.62 19.45 -13.91
C THR A 13 62.31 19.58 -12.42
N VAL A 14 63.13 20.31 -11.67
CA VAL A 14 62.92 20.57 -10.24
C VAL A 14 61.69 21.45 -10.01
N ASP A 15 61.50 22.49 -10.84
CA ASP A 15 60.31 23.35 -10.76
C ASP A 15 59.02 22.58 -11.09
N GLU A 16 59.08 21.69 -12.08
CA GLU A 16 57.96 20.80 -12.44
C GLU A 16 57.64 19.80 -11.32
N MET A 17 58.66 19.24 -10.65
CA MET A 17 58.44 18.42 -9.45
C MET A 17 57.85 19.23 -8.28
N LEU A 18 58.31 20.47 -8.07
CA LEU A 18 57.79 21.35 -7.01
C LEU A 18 56.32 21.66 -7.22
N THR A 19 55.94 22.03 -8.44
CA THR A 19 54.54 22.34 -8.80
C THR A 19 53.63 21.13 -8.61
N ASN A 20 54.06 19.94 -9.05
CA ASN A 20 53.32 18.69 -8.82
C ASN A 20 53.15 18.38 -7.33
N LEU A 21 54.19 18.62 -6.51
CA LEU A 21 54.12 18.40 -5.07
C LEU A 21 53.14 19.37 -4.39
N THR A 22 53.10 20.63 -4.83
CA THR A 22 52.13 21.62 -4.33
C THR A 22 50.69 21.29 -4.74
N ASP A 23 50.47 20.83 -5.97
CA ASP A 23 49.14 20.39 -6.43
C ASP A 23 48.66 19.17 -5.65
N LEU A 24 49.56 18.22 -5.37
CA LEU A 24 49.25 17.05 -4.55
C LEU A 24 48.90 17.46 -3.10
N ALA A 25 49.63 18.40 -2.52
CA ALA A 25 49.33 18.91 -1.18
C ALA A 25 47.96 19.63 -1.11
N ALA A 26 47.59 20.37 -2.16
CA ALA A 26 46.27 20.98 -2.29
C ALA A 26 45.16 19.91 -2.37
N LYS A 27 45.36 18.86 -3.18
CA LYS A 27 44.43 17.72 -3.30
C LYS A 27 44.25 16.97 -1.99
N VAL A 28 45.33 16.76 -1.21
CA VAL A 28 45.25 16.11 0.11
C VAL A 28 44.47 16.96 1.10
N SER A 29 44.63 18.28 1.05
CA SER A 29 43.88 19.21 1.90
C SER A 29 42.39 19.21 1.56
N GLU A 30 42.06 19.18 0.27
CA GLU A 30 40.68 19.05 -0.22
C GLU A 30 40.05 17.70 0.15
N LEU A 31 40.82 16.61 0.09
CA LEU A 31 40.33 15.31 0.55
C LEU A 31 40.06 15.31 2.07
N ALA A 32 40.89 16.02 2.85
CA ALA A 32 40.70 16.15 4.28
C ALA A 32 39.42 16.96 4.63
N THR A 33 39.11 18.02 3.89
CA THR A 33 37.87 18.79 4.07
C THR A 33 36.64 17.96 3.68
N GLN A 34 36.70 17.21 2.57
CA GLN A 34 35.64 16.29 2.17
C GLN A 34 35.41 15.17 3.21
N THR A 35 36.49 14.61 3.77
CA THR A 35 36.40 13.59 4.82
C THR A 35 35.79 14.18 6.10
N ALA A 36 36.07 15.43 6.43
CA ALA A 36 35.44 16.12 7.56
C ALA A 36 33.94 16.35 7.33
N ALA A 37 33.52 16.60 6.09
CA ALA A 37 32.11 16.77 5.72
C ALA A 37 31.27 15.48 5.88
N LEU A 38 31.91 14.30 5.94
CA LEU A 38 31.24 13.02 6.14
C LEU A 38 30.99 12.68 7.63
N LYS A 39 31.61 13.38 8.59
CA LYS A 39 31.37 13.20 10.04
C LYS A 39 29.90 13.20 10.48
N PRO A 40 29.00 14.08 9.99
CA PRO A 40 27.59 14.06 10.38
C PRO A 40 26.87 12.73 10.08
N LEU A 41 27.33 11.94 9.09
CA LEU A 41 26.72 10.65 8.77
C LEU A 41 26.87 9.63 9.90
N ILE A 42 27.94 9.70 10.71
CA ILE A 42 28.12 8.84 11.89
C ILE A 42 27.05 9.15 12.95
N SER A 43 26.73 10.43 13.12
CA SER A 43 25.66 10.85 14.02
C SER A 43 24.29 10.38 13.52
N LEU A 44 24.06 10.45 12.20
CA LEU A 44 22.81 10.00 11.60
C LEU A 44 22.64 8.46 11.71
N ALA A 45 23.72 7.70 11.50
CA ALA A 45 23.72 6.26 11.69
C ALA A 45 23.36 5.88 13.14
N LYS A 46 23.87 6.62 14.12
CA LYS A 46 23.52 6.44 15.54
C LYS A 46 22.06 6.76 15.86
N GLN A 47 21.44 7.71 15.14
CA GLN A 47 20.00 7.98 15.28
C GLN A 47 19.13 6.87 14.66
N LEU A 48 19.65 6.18 13.64
CA LEU A 48 18.96 5.06 13.00
C LEU A 48 18.96 3.78 13.85
N ASP A 49 19.99 3.59 14.69
CA ASP A 49 20.17 2.39 15.52
C ASP A 49 19.04 2.18 16.54
N GLY A 50 18.47 3.26 17.07
CA GLY A 50 17.33 3.21 18.00
C GLY A 50 15.95 3.25 17.33
N LEU A 51 15.87 3.30 16.01
CA LEU A 51 14.61 3.35 15.28
C LEU A 51 13.80 2.04 15.37
N PRO A 52 14.41 0.84 15.28
CA PRO A 52 13.70 -0.43 15.44
C PRO A 52 12.97 -0.52 16.77
N ASP A 53 13.62 -0.17 17.89
CA ASP A 53 13.01 -0.22 19.23
C ASP A 53 11.81 0.73 19.35
N LYS A 54 11.91 1.92 18.76
CA LYS A 54 10.80 2.88 18.69
C LYS A 54 9.63 2.33 17.88
N VAL A 55 9.92 1.66 16.75
CA VAL A 55 8.89 1.00 15.93
C VAL A 55 8.24 -0.14 16.71
N THR A 56 9.00 -0.98 17.40
CA THR A 56 8.47 -2.06 18.24
C THR A 56 7.59 -1.52 19.36
N THR A 57 8.00 -0.43 20.01
CA THR A 57 7.22 0.22 21.08
C THR A 57 5.91 0.79 20.55
N LEU A 58 5.95 1.48 19.41
CA LEU A 58 4.75 2.01 18.76
C LEU A 58 3.81 0.90 18.29
N GLN A 59 4.36 -0.20 17.76
CA GLN A 59 3.57 -1.36 17.34
C GLN A 59 2.88 -2.04 18.53
N ALA A 60 3.58 -2.18 19.67
CA ALA A 60 2.98 -2.70 20.90
C ALA A 60 1.85 -1.81 21.43
N ALA A 61 2.08 -0.49 21.48
CA ALA A 61 1.05 0.47 21.90
C ALA A 61 -0.16 0.47 20.96
N ALA A 62 0.06 0.31 19.65
CA ALA A 62 -1.02 0.22 18.67
C ALA A 62 -1.85 -1.06 18.84
N PHE A 63 -1.22 -2.20 19.15
CA PHE A 63 -1.91 -3.45 19.44
C PHE A 63 -2.76 -3.35 20.72
N GLU A 64 -2.22 -2.75 21.77
CA GLU A 64 -2.95 -2.52 23.02
C GLU A 64 -4.14 -1.57 22.82
N GLY A 65 -3.96 -0.50 22.05
CA GLY A 65 -5.03 0.41 21.65
C GLY A 65 -6.14 -0.29 20.86
N ALA A 66 -5.79 -1.21 19.95
CA ALA A 66 -6.77 -1.98 19.19
C ALA A 66 -7.62 -2.90 20.10
N ASN A 67 -6.99 -3.54 21.08
CA ASN A 67 -7.71 -4.36 22.06
C ASN A 67 -8.64 -3.51 22.93
N GLN A 68 -8.20 -2.34 23.39
CA GLN A 68 -9.05 -1.40 24.15
C GLN A 68 -10.27 -0.95 23.34
N ILE A 69 -10.11 -0.68 22.04
CA ILE A 69 -11.23 -0.32 21.15
C ILE A 69 -12.21 -1.49 21.01
N ALA A 70 -11.73 -2.72 20.90
CA ALA A 70 -12.58 -3.90 20.83
C ALA A 70 -13.39 -4.11 22.12
N ASP A 71 -12.77 -3.94 23.28
CA ASP A 71 -13.42 -4.04 24.58
C ASP A 71 -14.50 -2.96 24.77
N LEU A 72 -14.19 -1.72 24.37
CA LEU A 72 -15.17 -0.62 24.38
C LEU A 72 -16.35 -0.90 23.44
N SER A 73 -16.09 -1.39 22.23
CA SER A 73 -17.14 -1.78 21.27
C SER A 73 -18.06 -2.86 21.84
N LEU A 74 -17.49 -3.88 22.48
CA LEU A 74 -18.25 -4.94 23.15
C LEU A 74 -19.10 -4.42 24.31
N ALA A 75 -18.56 -3.49 25.11
CA ALA A 75 -19.29 -2.86 26.21
C ALA A 75 -20.49 -2.04 25.70
N VAL A 76 -20.32 -1.29 24.61
CA VAL A 76 -21.41 -0.53 23.95
C VAL A 76 -22.51 -1.48 23.46
N SER A 77 -22.17 -2.55 22.75
CA SER A 77 -23.18 -3.51 22.27
C SER A 77 -23.96 -4.20 23.39
N ARG A 78 -23.33 -4.44 24.55
CA ARG A 78 -24.03 -4.97 25.74
C ARG A 78 -25.00 -3.96 26.34
N LEU A 79 -24.63 -2.69 26.37
CA LEU A 79 -25.46 -1.61 26.88
C LEU A 79 -26.70 -1.39 25.99
N GLU A 80 -26.50 -1.38 24.67
CA GLU A 80 -27.59 -1.29 23.68
C GLU A 80 -28.58 -2.45 23.82
N LYS A 81 -28.07 -3.68 24.03
CA LYS A 81 -28.91 -4.86 24.22
C LYS A 81 -29.70 -4.82 25.53
N ALA A 82 -29.15 -4.24 26.59
CA ALA A 82 -29.85 -4.04 27.86
C ALA A 82 -30.96 -2.98 27.77
N GLN A 83 -30.93 -2.12 26.75
CA GLN A 83 -31.88 -1.02 26.56
C GLN A 83 -33.11 -1.41 25.70
N CYS A 84 -33.11 -2.60 25.09
CA CYS A 84 -34.20 -3.11 24.23
C CYS A 84 -35.12 -4.14 24.95
N GLY A 85 -35.03 -4.26 26.28
CA GLY A 85 -35.71 -5.29 27.07
C GLY A 85 -36.84 -4.78 27.97
N ASP A 86 -37.55 -3.71 27.60
CA ASP A 86 -38.68 -3.21 28.41
C ASP A 86 -39.86 -2.82 27.51
N ASN A 87 -40.62 -3.83 27.08
CA ASN A 87 -42.02 -3.72 26.62
C ASN A 87 -42.62 -5.14 26.51
N ASP A 88 -42.83 -5.79 27.66
CA ASP A 88 -43.72 -6.95 27.76
C ASP A 88 -44.98 -6.54 28.54
N HIS A 89 -46.15 -6.66 27.92
CA HIS A 89 -47.44 -6.63 28.59
C HIS A 89 -48.08 -8.01 28.46
N PRO A 90 -48.45 -8.70 29.56
CA PRO A 90 -49.06 -10.01 29.50
C PRO A 90 -50.60 -9.89 29.52
N THR A 91 -51.27 -10.71 28.73
CA THR A 91 -52.65 -11.11 29.02
C THR A 91 -52.74 -12.62 28.95
N ASP A 92 -53.11 -13.17 30.11
CA ASP A 92 -53.52 -14.54 30.35
C ASP A 92 -54.59 -15.03 29.36
N ASP A 93 -54.58 -16.32 29.04
CA ASP A 93 -55.76 -17.15 29.28
C ASP A 93 -55.42 -18.65 29.26
N ALA A 94 -56.07 -19.36 30.17
CA ALA A 94 -55.76 -20.71 30.59
C ALA A 94 -56.73 -21.78 30.05
N ALA A 95 -56.26 -23.02 30.17
CA ALA A 95 -56.98 -24.26 30.46
C ALA A 95 -57.38 -25.21 29.31
N GLY A 96 -57.03 -26.49 29.50
CA GLY A 96 -57.70 -27.64 28.88
C GLY A 96 -56.81 -28.85 28.58
N ALA A 97 -56.44 -29.63 29.60
CA ALA A 97 -55.75 -30.91 29.45
C ALA A 97 -56.73 -32.07 29.22
N THR A 98 -56.39 -33.07 28.39
CA THR A 98 -56.52 -34.51 28.69
C THR A 98 -55.73 -35.36 27.69
N ALA A 99 -55.07 -36.40 28.21
CA ALA A 99 -54.16 -37.33 27.54
C ALA A 99 -54.86 -38.43 26.72
N SER A 100 -54.20 -38.94 25.69
CA SER A 100 -54.04 -40.38 25.38
C SER A 100 -53.19 -40.60 24.11
N ALA A 101 -52.15 -41.44 24.23
CA ALA A 101 -51.50 -42.17 23.14
C ALA A 101 -51.83 -43.67 23.34
N PRO A 102 -51.49 -44.65 22.47
CA PRO A 102 -50.61 -44.60 21.28
C PRO A 102 -51.17 -45.34 20.04
N GLY A 103 -50.52 -45.21 18.88
CA GLY A 103 -50.73 -46.18 17.79
C GLY A 103 -50.34 -45.73 16.38
N SER A 104 -49.24 -46.32 15.90
CA SER A 104 -48.95 -46.65 14.49
C SER A 104 -48.52 -45.54 13.52
N LEU A 105 -47.23 -45.60 13.16
CA LEU A 105 -46.69 -45.16 11.88
C LEU A 105 -47.31 -46.01 10.73
N PRO A 106 -47.51 -45.43 9.54
CA PRO A 106 -46.54 -45.69 8.48
C PRO A 106 -46.24 -44.48 7.56
N PHE A 107 -44.95 -44.36 7.24
CA PHE A 107 -44.40 -44.06 5.90
C PHE A 107 -44.68 -42.71 5.20
N ARG A 108 -43.57 -41.98 4.96
CA ARG A 108 -43.28 -40.99 3.87
C ARG A 108 -43.97 -39.63 4.02
N GLU A 109 -43.35 -38.46 3.87
CA GLU A 109 -42.24 -38.02 3.04
C GLU A 109 -41.36 -36.99 3.79
N THR A 110 -40.07 -36.96 3.46
CA THR A 110 -39.11 -35.92 3.83
C THR A 110 -39.54 -34.54 3.33
N PRO A 111 -39.69 -33.51 4.18
CA PRO A 111 -39.83 -32.15 3.70
C PRO A 111 -38.47 -31.62 3.26
N HIS A 112 -38.37 -31.41 1.96
CA HIS A 112 -37.28 -30.75 1.28
C HIS A 112 -37.09 -29.31 1.78
N LEU A 113 -35.83 -28.91 1.82
CA LEU A 113 -35.31 -27.55 2.02
C LEU A 113 -36.18 -26.49 1.32
N PRO A 114 -36.39 -25.30 1.92
CA PRO A 114 -36.91 -24.18 1.15
C PRO A 114 -35.87 -23.79 0.10
N HIS A 115 -36.22 -24.11 -1.14
CA HIS A 115 -35.62 -23.61 -2.35
C HIS A 115 -35.75 -22.09 -2.28
N ARG A 116 -34.63 -21.42 -2.02
CA ARG A 116 -34.53 -19.97 -2.11
C ARG A 116 -34.87 -19.62 -3.55
N ASP A 117 -36.01 -18.94 -3.70
CA ASP A 117 -36.55 -18.51 -4.98
C ASP A 117 -35.44 -17.90 -5.84
N ALA A 118 -35.23 -18.53 -6.99
CA ALA A 118 -34.56 -17.91 -8.11
C ALA A 118 -35.52 -16.80 -8.58
N GLU A 119 -35.31 -15.59 -8.06
CA GLU A 119 -35.92 -14.41 -8.65
C GLU A 119 -35.33 -14.27 -10.06
N ASP A 120 -36.20 -14.51 -11.03
CA ASP A 120 -36.01 -14.26 -12.45
C ASP A 120 -35.38 -12.88 -12.66
N ASP A 121 -34.16 -12.91 -13.19
CA ASP A 121 -33.45 -11.81 -13.81
C ASP A 121 -34.26 -11.41 -15.05
N ASP A 122 -35.20 -10.46 -14.90
CA ASP A 122 -35.87 -9.77 -16.01
C ASP A 122 -34.82 -8.95 -16.78
N GLY A 123 -34.11 -9.63 -17.68
CA GLY A 123 -33.06 -9.07 -18.49
C GLY A 123 -33.61 -8.24 -19.64
N ASP A 124 -33.26 -6.94 -19.68
CA ASP A 124 -33.24 -6.17 -20.93
C ASP A 124 -32.30 -6.89 -21.92
N PRO A 125 -32.79 -7.41 -23.06
CA PRO A 125 -31.97 -8.17 -24.02
C PRO A 125 -30.85 -7.35 -24.69
N ARG A 126 -30.76 -6.05 -24.41
CA ARG A 126 -29.75 -5.14 -24.96
C ARG A 126 -28.51 -5.00 -24.09
N PHE A 127 -28.51 -5.51 -22.86
CA PHE A 127 -27.31 -5.57 -22.04
C PHE A 127 -26.71 -6.97 -22.10
N HIS A 128 -25.70 -7.06 -22.97
CA HIS A 128 -24.89 -8.24 -23.26
C HIS A 128 -24.47 -9.01 -21.98
N PRO A 129 -24.26 -10.34 -22.10
CA PRO A 129 -24.07 -11.26 -20.99
C PRO A 129 -22.98 -10.74 -20.08
N ARG A 130 -23.16 -10.84 -18.75
CA ARG A 130 -22.14 -10.56 -17.71
C ARG A 130 -20.76 -10.98 -18.24
N ALA A 131 -20.02 -10.04 -18.84
CA ALA A 131 -18.75 -10.35 -19.46
C ALA A 131 -17.90 -10.91 -18.32
N ARG A 132 -17.35 -12.11 -18.52
CA ARG A 132 -16.53 -12.76 -17.48
C ARG A 132 -15.23 -11.98 -17.40
N ILE A 133 -15.23 -10.90 -16.62
CA ILE A 133 -14.07 -10.04 -16.42
C ILE A 133 -13.02 -10.92 -15.74
N GLU A 134 -11.92 -11.17 -16.43
CA GLU A 134 -10.79 -11.90 -15.86
C GLU A 134 -10.05 -11.01 -14.87
N PHE A 135 -9.58 -11.59 -13.77
CA PHE A 135 -8.82 -10.83 -12.78
C PHE A 135 -7.40 -10.59 -13.30
N PRO A 136 -6.92 -9.33 -13.31
CA PRO A 136 -5.61 -8.99 -13.86
C PRO A 136 -4.46 -9.51 -12.98
N THR A 137 -3.38 -9.98 -13.59
CA THR A 137 -2.16 -10.41 -12.88
C THR A 137 -1.12 -9.29 -12.83
N PHE A 138 -0.22 -9.34 -11.85
CA PHE A 138 0.85 -8.35 -11.67
C PHE A 138 2.13 -8.98 -11.15
N ASP A 139 3.25 -8.76 -11.85
CA ASP A 139 4.56 -9.34 -11.52
C ASP A 139 5.51 -8.38 -10.78
N GLY A 140 5.14 -7.10 -10.70
CA GLY A 140 5.93 -6.04 -10.05
C GLY A 140 6.97 -5.35 -10.94
N LYS A 141 6.97 -5.57 -12.26
CA LYS A 141 7.94 -4.92 -13.17
C LYS A 141 7.42 -3.66 -13.84
N GLU A 142 6.11 -3.59 -14.07
CA GLU A 142 5.44 -2.47 -14.72
C GLU A 142 4.80 -1.52 -13.69
N ASP A 143 4.31 -0.38 -14.16
CA ASP A 143 3.54 0.55 -13.34
C ASP A 143 2.29 -0.17 -12.74
N PRO A 144 2.11 -0.17 -11.41
CA PRO A 144 0.96 -0.76 -10.77
C PRO A 144 -0.37 -0.03 -10.99
N LEU A 145 -0.36 1.24 -11.42
CA LEU A 145 -1.59 2.04 -11.56
C LEU A 145 -2.64 1.40 -12.50
N PRO A 146 -2.29 0.99 -13.74
CA PRO A 146 -3.23 0.29 -14.61
C PRO A 146 -3.77 -1.01 -14.01
N TRP A 147 -2.95 -1.75 -13.27
CA TRP A 147 -3.36 -2.99 -12.61
C TRP A 147 -4.37 -2.70 -11.48
N LEU A 148 -4.06 -1.76 -10.60
CA LEU A 148 -4.93 -1.34 -9.49
C LEU A 148 -6.30 -0.85 -10.00
N ASN A 149 -6.33 -0.07 -11.08
CA ASN A 149 -7.57 0.42 -11.68
C ASN A 149 -8.44 -0.72 -12.24
N ARG A 150 -7.82 -1.73 -12.86
CA ARG A 150 -8.55 -2.93 -13.32
C ARG A 150 -9.08 -3.75 -12.14
N CYS A 151 -8.32 -3.90 -11.05
CA CYS A 151 -8.80 -4.55 -9.83
C CYS A 151 -10.02 -3.84 -9.23
N GLU A 152 -9.99 -2.50 -9.10
CA GLU A 152 -11.13 -1.69 -8.65
C GLU A 152 -12.37 -1.91 -9.52
N THR A 153 -12.18 -1.88 -10.84
CA THR A 153 -13.27 -2.14 -11.79
C THR A 153 -13.85 -3.54 -11.60
N PHE A 154 -13.00 -4.56 -11.46
CA PHE A 154 -13.43 -5.92 -11.18
C PHE A 154 -14.22 -6.00 -9.86
N PHE A 155 -13.72 -5.40 -8.77
CA PHE A 155 -14.39 -5.44 -7.47
C PHE A 155 -15.75 -4.75 -7.49
N ARG A 156 -15.88 -3.65 -8.23
CA ARG A 156 -17.16 -2.96 -8.43
C ARG A 156 -18.14 -3.82 -9.23
N CYS A 157 -17.70 -4.40 -10.35
CA CYS A 157 -18.54 -5.24 -11.21
C CYS A 157 -18.98 -6.53 -10.51
N GLN A 158 -18.13 -7.13 -9.67
CA GLN A 158 -18.41 -8.38 -8.94
C GLN A 158 -18.93 -8.16 -7.52
N ASN A 159 -19.22 -6.91 -7.14
CA ASN A 159 -19.63 -6.51 -5.78
C ASN A 159 -18.78 -7.15 -4.66
N THR A 160 -17.46 -7.11 -4.83
CA THR A 160 -16.52 -7.78 -3.93
C THR A 160 -16.42 -7.02 -2.60
N PRO A 161 -16.71 -7.67 -1.46
CA PRO A 161 -16.66 -7.00 -0.17
C PRO A 161 -15.22 -6.64 0.20
N GLU A 162 -15.03 -5.49 0.88
CA GLU A 162 -13.72 -4.90 1.21
C GLU A 162 -12.74 -5.92 1.81
N ARG A 163 -13.19 -6.71 2.80
CA ARG A 163 -12.38 -7.74 3.48
C ARG A 163 -11.82 -8.82 2.54
N ARG A 164 -12.43 -9.02 1.37
CA ARG A 164 -12.00 -10.03 0.39
C ARG A 164 -11.14 -9.45 -0.73
N ARG A 165 -11.06 -8.12 -0.89
CA ARG A 165 -10.34 -7.49 -2.01
C ARG A 165 -8.85 -7.83 -2.01
N VAL A 166 -8.16 -7.60 -0.90
CA VAL A 166 -6.71 -7.86 -0.79
C VAL A 166 -6.39 -9.36 -0.87
N PRO A 167 -7.07 -10.26 -0.14
CA PRO A 167 -6.88 -11.70 -0.32
C PRO A 167 -7.13 -12.18 -1.74
N TYR A 168 -8.07 -11.58 -2.46
CA TYR A 168 -8.33 -11.93 -3.85
C TYR A 168 -7.22 -11.42 -4.78
N ALA A 169 -6.80 -10.17 -4.62
CA ALA A 169 -5.74 -9.58 -5.42
C ALA A 169 -4.39 -10.28 -5.22
N SER A 170 -4.07 -10.71 -3.99
CA SER A 170 -2.81 -11.38 -3.67
C SER A 170 -2.62 -12.72 -4.39
N LEU A 171 -3.72 -13.44 -4.68
CA LEU A 171 -3.69 -14.69 -5.46
C LEU A 171 -3.22 -14.48 -6.91
N HIS A 172 -3.33 -13.25 -7.42
CA HIS A 172 -2.98 -12.88 -8.79
C HIS A 172 -1.67 -12.08 -8.87
N LEU A 173 -0.98 -11.90 -7.74
CA LEU A 173 0.40 -11.43 -7.72
C LEU A 173 1.32 -12.57 -8.14
N THR A 174 2.28 -12.26 -9.00
CA THR A 174 3.29 -13.21 -9.47
C THR A 174 4.69 -12.64 -9.27
N GLY A 175 5.71 -13.49 -9.43
CA GLY A 175 7.12 -13.05 -9.42
C GLY A 175 7.51 -12.24 -8.18
N SER A 176 8.12 -11.08 -8.40
CA SER A 176 8.63 -10.20 -7.33
C SER A 176 7.52 -9.61 -6.47
N ALA A 177 6.36 -9.31 -7.05
CA ALA A 177 5.22 -8.77 -6.32
C ALA A 177 4.65 -9.77 -5.30
N GLN A 178 4.61 -11.06 -5.66
CA GLN A 178 4.14 -12.13 -4.76
C GLN A 178 5.07 -12.29 -3.54
N LEU A 179 6.39 -12.34 -3.77
CA LEU A 179 7.38 -12.45 -2.68
C LEU A 179 7.32 -11.24 -1.73
N TRP A 180 7.12 -10.05 -2.28
CA TRP A 180 6.95 -8.84 -1.49
C TRP A 180 5.69 -8.90 -0.62
N PHE A 181 4.56 -9.32 -1.19
CA PHE A 181 3.30 -9.41 -0.44
C PHE A 181 3.38 -10.45 0.68
N TYR A 182 3.99 -11.61 0.43
CA TYR A 182 4.21 -12.63 1.46
C TYR A 182 4.97 -12.06 2.67
N ARG A 183 6.00 -11.25 2.42
CA ARG A 183 6.74 -10.59 3.50
C ARG A 183 5.89 -9.57 4.24
N LEU A 184 5.12 -8.75 3.51
CA LEU A 184 4.22 -7.74 4.09
C LEU A 184 3.17 -8.38 5.02
N GLU A 185 2.59 -9.49 4.58
CA GLU A 185 1.58 -10.22 5.34
C GLU A 185 2.15 -10.82 6.63
N LEU A 186 3.39 -11.33 6.61
CA LEU A 186 4.05 -11.83 7.82
C LEU A 186 4.36 -10.73 8.85
N THR A 187 4.70 -9.53 8.40
CA THR A 187 5.11 -8.44 9.31
C THR A 187 3.93 -7.63 9.84
N THR A 188 2.92 -7.40 9.00
CA THR A 188 1.88 -6.40 9.24
C THR A 188 0.47 -6.99 9.16
N GLY A 189 0.34 -8.25 8.73
CA GLY A 189 -0.95 -8.86 8.40
C GLY A 189 -1.51 -8.34 7.08
N THR A 190 -2.73 -8.76 6.75
CA THR A 190 -3.42 -8.35 5.52
C THR A 190 -4.01 -6.94 5.67
N PRO A 191 -3.49 -5.92 4.97
CA PRO A 191 -4.03 -4.56 5.05
C PRO A 191 -5.40 -4.42 4.37
N LEU A 192 -6.11 -3.32 4.66
CA LEU A 192 -7.27 -2.90 3.87
C LEU A 192 -6.88 -2.54 2.43
N TRP A 193 -7.83 -2.60 1.49
CA TRP A 193 -7.56 -2.38 0.06
C TRP A 193 -6.88 -1.04 -0.21
N ARG A 194 -7.39 0.04 0.39
CA ARG A 194 -6.80 1.39 0.26
C ARG A 194 -5.33 1.40 0.65
N ARG A 195 -4.97 0.74 1.76
CA ARG A 195 -3.58 0.70 2.24
C ARG A 195 -2.72 -0.21 1.39
N PHE A 196 -3.25 -1.34 0.94
CA PHE A 196 -2.59 -2.22 -0.01
C PHE A 196 -2.22 -1.48 -1.30
N ALA A 197 -3.15 -0.75 -1.91
CA ALA A 197 -2.92 0.01 -3.13
C ALA A 197 -1.79 1.05 -2.98
N GLN A 198 -1.78 1.78 -1.85
CA GLN A 198 -0.69 2.72 -1.53
C GLN A 198 0.67 2.03 -1.42
N LEU A 199 0.73 0.88 -0.73
CA LEU A 199 1.96 0.13 -0.54
C LEU A 199 2.49 -0.45 -1.85
N VAL A 200 1.59 -0.92 -2.73
CA VAL A 200 1.92 -1.37 -4.08
C VAL A 200 2.49 -0.19 -4.89
N GLN A 201 1.83 0.96 -4.87
CA GLN A 201 2.30 2.18 -5.55
C GLN A 201 3.67 2.63 -5.04
N GLN A 202 3.87 2.63 -3.73
CA GLN A 202 5.14 3.03 -3.12
C GLN A 202 6.28 2.07 -3.48
N ARG A 203 5.98 0.78 -3.66
CA ARG A 203 7.00 -0.25 -3.90
C ARG A 203 7.35 -0.43 -5.37
N PHE A 204 6.34 -0.42 -6.24
CA PHE A 204 6.46 -0.76 -7.66
C PHE A 204 6.09 0.40 -8.59
N GLY A 205 5.54 1.48 -8.04
CA GLY A 205 5.33 2.70 -8.80
C GLY A 205 6.66 3.30 -9.27
N PRO A 206 6.61 4.19 -10.27
CA PRO A 206 7.77 4.97 -10.65
C PRO A 206 8.39 5.59 -9.40
N PRO A 207 9.73 5.56 -9.25
CA PRO A 207 10.37 6.31 -8.18
C PRO A 207 9.82 7.73 -8.26
N MET A 208 9.29 8.24 -7.15
CA MET A 208 8.92 9.65 -7.03
C MET A 208 10.22 10.44 -7.18
N THR A 209 10.67 10.64 -8.42
CA THR A 209 11.80 11.50 -8.74
C THR A 209 11.36 12.89 -8.37
N ASP A 210 11.95 13.39 -7.28
CA ASP A 210 12.05 14.79 -6.89
C ASP A 210 10.86 15.65 -7.25
N SER A 211 9.82 15.56 -6.41
CA SER A 211 8.80 16.59 -6.26
C SER A 211 8.10 17.01 -7.57
N PRO A 212 6.83 16.64 -7.81
CA PRO A 212 6.06 17.22 -8.92
C PRO A 212 6.02 18.76 -8.85
N ILE A 213 6.21 19.35 -7.67
CA ILE A 213 6.40 20.81 -7.50
C ILE A 213 7.71 21.29 -8.14
N GLY A 214 8.78 20.49 -8.07
CA GLY A 214 10.06 20.75 -8.73
C GLY A 214 9.93 20.80 -10.25
N GLU A 215 9.22 19.85 -10.85
CA GLU A 215 8.94 19.86 -12.30
C GLU A 215 8.00 20.99 -12.72
N ILE A 216 6.95 21.28 -11.93
CA ILE A 216 6.07 22.45 -12.15
C ILE A 216 6.86 23.77 -12.06
N MET A 217 7.84 23.86 -11.14
CA MET A 217 8.73 25.03 -11.04
C MET A 217 9.77 25.12 -12.17
N LEU A 218 10.10 24.00 -12.82
CA LEU A 218 10.99 23.94 -13.98
C LEU A 218 10.27 24.24 -15.31
N LEU A 219 8.93 24.14 -15.39
CA LEU A 219 8.14 24.61 -16.53
C LEU A 219 8.09 26.15 -16.58
N ARG A 220 9.24 26.75 -16.87
CA ARG A 220 9.37 28.19 -17.14
C ARG A 220 9.03 28.48 -18.61
N ARG A 221 7.72 28.51 -18.90
CA ARG A 221 7.03 29.09 -20.07
C ARG A 221 7.93 29.39 -21.28
N ASP A 222 8.15 28.38 -22.10
CA ASP A 222 8.89 28.45 -23.35
C ASP A 222 8.12 27.89 -24.57
N SER A 223 6.88 27.41 -24.40
CA SER A 223 6.00 27.07 -25.53
C SER A 223 4.56 27.60 -25.40
N THR A 224 3.82 27.53 -26.51
CA THR A 224 2.48 28.08 -26.73
C THR A 224 1.48 27.63 -25.67
N VAL A 225 0.50 28.47 -25.36
CA VAL A 225 -0.45 28.29 -24.24
C VAL A 225 -1.16 26.93 -24.28
N ASP A 226 -1.53 26.44 -25.47
CA ASP A 226 -2.21 25.14 -25.63
C ASP A 226 -1.34 23.95 -25.21
N ASP A 227 -0.04 24.00 -25.53
CA ASP A 227 0.93 22.93 -25.20
C ASP A 227 1.26 22.93 -23.70
N TYR A 228 1.17 24.10 -23.05
CA TYR A 228 1.22 24.22 -21.59
C TYR A 228 -0.04 23.67 -20.94
N THR A 229 -1.23 23.97 -21.47
CA THR A 229 -2.49 23.46 -20.90
C THR A 229 -2.59 21.95 -21.00
N ASP A 230 -2.18 21.34 -22.11
CA ASP A 230 -2.21 19.88 -22.24
C ASP A 230 -1.25 19.20 -21.26
N LYS A 231 -0.04 19.77 -21.06
CA LYS A 231 0.94 19.24 -20.08
C LYS A 231 0.47 19.43 -18.64
N LEU A 232 -0.16 20.57 -18.33
CA LEU A 232 -0.68 20.86 -16.99
C LEU A 232 -1.88 19.98 -16.67
N LEU A 233 -2.79 19.77 -17.63
CA LEU A 233 -3.92 18.86 -17.47
C LEU A 233 -3.44 17.41 -17.32
N ALA A 234 -2.46 16.97 -18.14
CA ALA A 234 -1.87 15.64 -18.00
C ALA A 234 -1.25 15.42 -16.62
N LEU A 235 -0.58 16.43 -16.04
CA LEU A 235 -0.01 16.37 -14.70
C LEU A 235 -1.08 16.45 -13.59
N ALA A 236 -2.13 17.26 -13.76
CA ALA A 236 -3.20 17.41 -12.78
C ALA A 236 -4.11 16.18 -12.66
N PHE A 237 -4.33 15.44 -13.76
CA PHE A 237 -5.12 14.21 -13.75
C PHE A 237 -4.32 12.96 -13.36
N ALA A 238 -3.00 13.05 -13.25
CA ALA A 238 -2.13 11.95 -12.81
C ALA A 238 -2.03 11.79 -11.28
N THR A 239 -2.62 12.68 -10.50
CA THR A 239 -2.61 12.64 -9.03
C THR A 239 -3.99 12.32 -8.46
N PRO A 240 -4.23 11.16 -7.82
CA PRO A 240 -5.42 10.97 -7.01
C PRO A 240 -5.27 11.71 -5.67
N ILE A 241 -6.31 12.49 -5.32
CA ILE A 241 -6.47 13.29 -4.07
C ILE A 241 -6.44 12.38 -2.83
#